data_AF-A0A3D5FL65-F1
#
_entry.id   AF-A0A3D5FL65-F1
#
_cell.length_a   1.000
_cell.length_b   1.000
_cell.length_c   1.000
_cell.angle_alpha   90.00
_cell.angle_beta   90.00
_cell.angle_gamma   90.00
#
_symmetry.space_group_name_H-M   'P 1'
#
loop_
_entity.id
_entity.type
_entity.pdbx_description
1 polymer ?
#
loop_
_entity_poly.entity_id
_entity_poly.type
_entity_poly.pdbx_seq_one_letter_code
_entity_poly.pdbx_strand_id
1 'polypeptide(L)'
;FWGIGLATSEDGLHFDRLSTFPIITGDQTAQFPNNRGIAGGGTILQEMRLDGSTHYRMYYTLATGTPDPNDIRVDQEKHCAVCHSTDGLRWTDHRVVLSPRPDVSTEDAAVAAPWVWREKDRYRMMYCGIGTRWGFYSMSEAVSVDGYTWDRGEPETNRSLAPDPQNQWESQMVEYPSIVDEGHQLRLFYCGNGYGNTGIGTATATLPLPGA
;
A
#
# COMPACT_ATOMS: atom_id res chain seq x y z
N PHE A 1 13.85 7.70 -2.59
CA PHE A 1 14.01 6.31 -3.11
C PHE A 1 13.60 6.32 -4.58
N TRP A 2 14.40 5.75 -5.49
CA TRP A 2 14.25 5.98 -6.95
C TRP A 2 13.84 4.76 -7.79
N GLY A 3 13.78 3.58 -7.17
CA GLY A 3 13.36 2.35 -7.84
C GLY A 3 13.10 1.20 -6.87
N ILE A 4 12.49 0.13 -7.38
CA ILE A 4 12.24 -1.13 -6.68
C ILE A 4 13.18 -2.19 -7.26
N GLY A 5 13.97 -2.85 -6.41
CA GLY A 5 14.85 -3.95 -6.79
C GLY A 5 14.19 -5.32 -6.66
N LEU A 6 14.89 -6.37 -7.10
CA LEU A 6 14.47 -7.76 -6.94
C LEU A 6 15.55 -8.57 -6.22
N ALA A 7 15.12 -9.42 -5.31
CA ALA A 7 15.93 -10.49 -4.73
C ALA A 7 15.13 -11.79 -4.71
N THR A 8 15.83 -12.91 -4.83
CA THR A 8 15.26 -14.27 -4.81
C THR A 8 15.91 -15.12 -3.74
N SER A 9 15.19 -16.12 -3.26
CA SER A 9 15.67 -17.07 -2.25
C SER A 9 15.05 -18.43 -2.50
N GLU A 10 15.82 -19.50 -2.26
CA GLU A 10 15.34 -20.89 -2.30
C GLU A 10 14.97 -21.42 -0.91
N ASP A 11 15.48 -20.81 0.16
CA ASP A 11 15.28 -21.25 1.55
C ASP A 11 14.46 -20.26 2.40
N GLY A 12 14.13 -19.09 1.84
CA GLY A 12 13.41 -18.01 2.52
C GLY A 12 14.23 -17.28 3.59
N LEU A 13 15.53 -17.59 3.73
CA LEU A 13 16.42 -17.01 4.74
C LEU A 13 17.54 -16.20 4.09
N HIS A 14 18.13 -16.71 3.01
CA HIS A 14 19.23 -16.08 2.28
C HIS A 14 18.72 -15.57 0.94
N PHE A 15 18.91 -14.28 0.70
CA PHE A 15 18.39 -13.60 -0.49
C PHE A 15 19.52 -13.10 -1.38
N ASP A 16 19.50 -13.50 -2.65
CA ASP A 16 20.39 -13.02 -3.68
C ASP A 16 19.71 -11.90 -4.47
N ARG A 17 20.37 -10.74 -4.51
CA ARG A 17 19.89 -9.61 -5.32
C ARG A 17 20.17 -9.91 -6.79
N LEU A 18 19.16 -9.74 -7.64
CA LEU A 18 19.30 -9.94 -9.07
C LEU A 18 20.29 -8.94 -9.69
N SER A 19 20.25 -7.69 -9.24
CA SER A 19 21.02 -6.58 -9.82
C SER A 19 21.23 -5.45 -8.81
N THR A 20 22.21 -4.58 -9.10
CA THR A 20 22.38 -3.27 -8.43
C THR A 20 21.46 -2.20 -9.01
N PHE A 21 20.81 -2.46 -10.15
CA PHE A 21 19.81 -1.60 -10.76
C PHE A 21 18.39 -2.07 -10.41
N PRO A 22 17.44 -1.15 -10.23
CA PRO A 22 16.05 -1.50 -9.97
C PRO A 22 15.38 -2.10 -11.21
N ILE A 23 14.37 -2.94 -10.98
CA ILE A 23 13.50 -3.52 -12.01
C ILE A 23 12.29 -2.63 -12.34
N ILE A 24 11.97 -1.68 -11.45
CA ILE A 24 10.94 -0.66 -11.63
C ILE A 24 11.52 0.70 -11.20
N THR A 25 11.31 1.74 -11.99
CA THR A 25 11.75 3.12 -11.68
C THR A 25 10.55 4.05 -11.51
N GLY A 26 10.75 5.16 -10.79
CA GLY A 26 9.67 6.09 -10.45
C GLY A 26 9.04 6.85 -11.63
N ASP A 27 9.65 6.82 -12.81
CA ASP A 27 9.24 7.54 -14.03
C ASP A 27 8.42 6.69 -15.01
N GLN A 28 8.08 5.44 -14.65
CA GLN A 28 7.37 4.53 -15.54
C GLN A 28 5.84 4.74 -15.58
N THR A 29 5.30 5.57 -14.70
CA THR A 29 3.86 5.88 -14.66
C THR A 29 3.58 7.13 -15.50
N ALA A 30 2.80 6.99 -16.57
CA ALA A 30 2.64 8.03 -17.60
C ALA A 30 2.10 9.38 -17.08
N GLN A 31 1.30 9.36 -16.00
CA GLN A 31 0.80 10.58 -15.35
C GLN A 31 1.90 11.41 -14.67
N PHE A 32 3.03 10.78 -14.33
CA PHE A 32 4.15 11.38 -13.61
C PHE A 32 5.49 11.07 -14.30
N PRO A 33 5.70 11.53 -15.55
CA PRO A 33 6.84 11.11 -16.38
C PRO A 33 8.21 11.61 -15.86
N ASN A 34 8.21 12.64 -15.01
CA ASN A 34 9.42 13.20 -14.42
C ASN A 34 9.64 12.72 -12.97
N ASN A 35 8.71 11.93 -12.41
CA ASN A 35 8.82 11.47 -11.04
C ASN A 35 10.01 10.52 -10.88
N ARG A 36 10.63 10.58 -9.71
CA ARG A 36 11.66 9.63 -9.31
C ARG A 36 11.26 8.88 -8.04
N GLY A 37 10.45 9.49 -7.18
CA GLY A 37 10.06 8.92 -5.91
C GLY A 37 9.17 7.68 -6.08
N ILE A 38 9.67 6.53 -5.64
CA ILE A 38 8.89 5.29 -5.61
C ILE A 38 9.31 4.49 -4.38
N ALA A 39 8.33 3.89 -3.73
CA ALA A 39 8.54 2.95 -2.63
C ALA A 39 7.68 1.72 -2.86
N GLY A 40 8.16 0.57 -2.38
CA GLY A 40 7.34 -0.62 -2.25
C GLY A 40 6.29 -0.44 -1.14
N GLY A 41 6.11 -1.47 -0.32
CA GLY A 41 5.14 -1.45 0.78
C GLY A 41 3.71 -1.77 0.34
N GLY A 42 3.50 -2.14 -0.92
CA GLY A 42 2.30 -2.85 -1.35
C GLY A 42 2.59 -4.31 -1.70
N THR A 43 1.54 -5.06 -2.02
CA THR A 43 1.62 -6.50 -2.26
C THR A 43 1.91 -6.85 -3.72
N ILE A 44 2.45 -8.07 -3.94
CA ILE A 44 2.42 -8.73 -5.25
C ILE A 44 1.37 -9.85 -5.17
N LEU A 45 0.36 -9.78 -6.01
CA LEU A 45 -0.61 -10.86 -6.21
C LEU A 45 -0.17 -11.75 -7.35
N GLN A 46 -0.30 -13.07 -7.14
CA GLN A 46 -0.13 -14.07 -8.18
C GLN A 46 -1.52 -14.54 -8.64
N GLU A 47 -1.82 -14.35 -9.92
CA GLU A 47 -3.12 -14.63 -10.53
C GLU A 47 -2.93 -15.68 -11.64
N MET A 48 -3.57 -16.84 -11.50
CA MET A 48 -3.57 -17.87 -12.53
C MET A 48 -4.64 -17.56 -13.59
N ARG A 49 -4.25 -17.54 -14.86
CA ARG A 49 -5.19 -17.36 -15.98
C ARG A 49 -5.81 -18.70 -16.41
N LEU A 50 -6.89 -18.62 -17.18
CA LEU A 50 -7.60 -19.79 -17.70
C LEU A 50 -6.73 -20.71 -18.58
N ASP A 51 -5.70 -20.15 -19.21
CA ASP A 51 -4.72 -20.87 -20.02
C ASP A 51 -3.59 -21.52 -19.19
N GLY A 52 -3.65 -21.42 -17.86
CA GLY A 52 -2.63 -21.92 -16.94
C GLY A 52 -1.38 -21.04 -16.82
N SER A 53 -1.33 -19.89 -17.51
CA SER A 53 -0.25 -18.92 -17.33
C SER A 53 -0.42 -18.15 -16.01
N THR A 54 0.71 -17.84 -15.38
CA THR A 54 0.74 -16.98 -14.19
C THR A 54 0.91 -15.52 -14.59
N HIS A 55 0.15 -14.66 -13.93
CA HIS A 55 0.27 -13.22 -14.02
C HIS A 55 0.52 -12.63 -12.64
N TYR A 56 1.45 -11.69 -12.56
CA TYR A 56 1.76 -10.96 -11.34
C TYR A 56 1.18 -9.56 -11.43
N ARG A 57 0.68 -9.08 -10.28
CA ARG A 57 0.20 -7.72 -10.11
C ARG A 57 0.84 -7.14 -8.86
N MET A 58 1.64 -6.10 -9.03
CA MET A 58 2.29 -5.41 -7.92
C MET A 58 1.60 -4.08 -7.67
N TYR A 59 1.26 -3.83 -6.41
CA TYR A 59 0.83 -2.51 -5.95
C TYR A 59 1.98 -1.84 -5.19
N TYR A 60 2.13 -0.53 -5.38
CA TYR A 60 3.26 0.23 -4.83
C TYR A 60 2.91 1.69 -4.64
N THR A 61 3.81 2.44 -4.00
CA THR A 61 3.65 3.87 -3.73
C THR A 61 4.49 4.69 -4.71
N LEU A 62 3.88 5.67 -5.36
CA LEU A 62 4.56 6.77 -6.02
C LEU A 62 4.66 7.94 -5.05
N ALA A 63 5.87 8.43 -4.81
CA ALA A 63 6.12 9.60 -3.97
C ALA A 63 6.42 10.80 -4.89
N THR A 64 5.37 11.50 -5.29
CA THR A 64 5.40 12.57 -6.29
C THR A 64 5.66 13.94 -5.69
N GLY A 65 5.48 14.06 -4.37
CA GLY A 65 5.64 15.30 -3.62
C GLY A 65 7.03 15.91 -3.76
N THR A 66 7.07 17.23 -3.60
CA THR A 66 8.29 18.04 -3.61
C THR A 66 8.39 18.80 -2.30
N PRO A 67 9.60 18.97 -1.73
CA PRO A 67 9.76 19.61 -0.44
C PRO A 67 9.04 20.97 -0.35
N ASP A 68 8.07 21.08 0.55
CA ASP A 68 7.32 22.31 0.81
C ASP A 68 6.98 22.42 2.30
N PRO A 69 7.65 23.31 3.07
CA PRO A 69 7.41 23.42 4.50
C PRO A 69 6.04 24.02 4.86
N ASN A 70 5.30 24.57 3.89
CA ASN A 70 4.06 25.31 4.14
C ASN A 70 2.81 24.55 3.68
N ASP A 71 2.94 23.56 2.79
CA ASP A 71 1.81 22.76 2.33
C ASP A 71 2.14 21.26 2.34
N ILE A 72 1.60 20.56 3.34
CA ILE A 72 1.75 19.11 3.47
C ILE A 72 1.20 18.36 2.24
N ARG A 73 0.22 18.91 1.52
CA ARG A 73 -0.34 18.28 0.33
C ARG A 73 0.64 18.25 -0.82
N VAL A 74 1.59 19.20 -0.86
CA VAL A 74 2.68 19.25 -1.83
C VAL A 74 3.88 18.45 -1.32
N ASP A 75 4.26 18.66 -0.05
CA ASP A 75 5.43 18.01 0.56
C ASP A 75 5.30 16.49 0.62
N GLN A 76 4.13 16.01 0.99
CA GLN A 76 3.88 14.60 1.25
C GLN A 76 3.15 13.89 0.12
N GLU A 77 2.92 14.53 -1.03
CA GLU A 77 2.09 13.96 -2.12
C GLU A 77 2.54 12.54 -2.48
N LYS A 78 1.63 11.58 -2.30
CA LYS A 78 1.83 10.19 -2.68
C LYS A 78 0.55 9.61 -3.27
N HIS A 79 0.76 8.69 -4.21
CA HIS A 79 -0.29 7.94 -4.88
C HIS A 79 -0.01 6.44 -4.77
N CYS A 80 -1.07 5.63 -4.78
CA CYS A 80 -0.92 4.19 -4.98
C CYS A 80 -1.00 3.88 -6.47
N ALA A 81 -0.11 3.02 -6.94
CA ALA A 81 -0.05 2.57 -8.33
C ALA A 81 0.00 1.05 -8.42
N VAL A 82 -0.26 0.54 -9.62
CA VAL A 82 -0.24 -0.89 -9.96
C VAL A 82 0.56 -1.11 -11.24
N CYS A 83 1.22 -2.26 -11.35
CA CYS A 83 1.84 -2.74 -12.59
C CYS A 83 1.76 -4.26 -12.70
N HIS A 84 2.11 -4.78 -13.88
CA HIS A 84 1.92 -6.17 -14.26
C HIS A 84 3.16 -6.84 -14.81
N SER A 85 3.29 -8.14 -14.55
CA SER A 85 4.34 -8.96 -15.11
C SER A 85 3.85 -10.38 -15.40
N THR A 86 4.44 -11.03 -16.39
CA THR A 86 4.24 -12.47 -16.66
C THR A 86 5.44 -13.32 -16.22
N ASP A 87 6.55 -12.69 -15.83
CA ASP A 87 7.81 -13.36 -15.50
C ASP A 87 8.40 -12.92 -14.15
N GLY A 88 7.79 -11.94 -13.48
CA GLY A 88 8.28 -11.36 -12.23
C GLY A 88 9.48 -10.42 -12.39
N LEU A 89 10.00 -10.26 -13.61
CA LEU A 89 11.21 -9.50 -13.93
C LEU A 89 10.90 -8.21 -14.66
N ARG A 90 10.06 -8.30 -15.71
CA ARG A 90 9.65 -7.16 -16.53
C ARG A 90 8.26 -6.73 -16.12
N TRP A 91 8.16 -5.49 -15.68
CA TRP A 91 6.91 -4.89 -15.24
C TRP A 91 6.46 -3.85 -16.26
N THR A 92 5.17 -3.88 -16.57
CA THR A 92 4.54 -3.03 -17.59
C THR A 92 3.17 -2.56 -17.11
N ASP A 93 2.53 -1.70 -17.89
CA ASP A 93 1.18 -1.21 -17.62
C ASP A 93 1.04 -0.53 -16.24
N HIS A 94 1.97 0.39 -15.97
CA HIS A 94 2.01 1.17 -14.74
C HIS A 94 0.87 2.19 -14.71
N ARG A 95 0.01 2.12 -13.68
CA ARG A 95 -1.18 2.98 -13.55
C ARG A 95 -1.36 3.45 -12.12
N VAL A 96 -1.73 4.71 -11.92
CA VAL A 96 -2.25 5.18 -10.62
C VAL A 96 -3.63 4.56 -10.38
N VAL A 97 -3.83 4.04 -9.17
CA VAL A 97 -5.10 3.43 -8.74
C VAL A 97 -5.74 4.15 -7.55
N LEU A 98 -4.96 4.89 -6.75
CA LEU A 98 -5.48 5.82 -5.75
C LEU A 98 -4.69 7.13 -5.73
N SER A 99 -5.43 8.23 -5.60
CA SER A 99 -4.92 9.57 -5.33
C SER A 99 -5.53 10.12 -4.04
N PRO A 100 -4.86 11.08 -3.37
CA PRO A 100 -5.42 11.81 -2.22
C PRO A 100 -6.83 12.35 -2.51
N ARG A 101 -7.73 12.29 -1.53
CA ARG A 101 -9.06 12.92 -1.62
C ARG A 101 -8.98 14.31 -0.97
N PRO A 102 -9.07 15.42 -1.73
CA PRO A 102 -8.89 16.76 -1.17
C PRO A 102 -9.86 17.14 -0.05
N ASP A 103 -11.01 16.47 0.01
CA ASP A 103 -12.10 16.67 0.96
C ASP A 103 -12.05 15.72 2.17
N VAL A 104 -11.06 14.82 2.26
CA VAL A 104 -10.93 13.84 3.34
C VAL A 104 -9.66 14.10 4.15
N SER A 105 -9.83 14.72 5.31
CA SER A 105 -8.74 15.25 6.16
C SER A 105 -7.71 14.21 6.64
N THR A 106 -8.02 12.91 6.55
CA THR A 106 -7.09 11.83 6.90
C THR A 106 -6.19 11.38 5.74
N GLU A 107 -6.48 11.80 4.51
CA GLU A 107 -5.77 11.37 3.30
C GLU A 107 -5.70 12.45 2.20
N ASP A 108 -5.95 13.72 2.54
CA ASP A 108 -5.97 14.85 1.61
C ASP A 108 -4.58 15.30 1.14
N ALA A 109 -3.52 14.69 1.69
CA ALA A 109 -2.14 14.93 1.28
C ALA A 109 -1.52 13.71 0.57
N ALA A 110 -1.75 12.50 1.08
CA ALA A 110 -1.06 11.31 0.57
C ALA A 110 -1.88 10.03 0.75
N VAL A 111 -1.73 9.11 -0.20
CA VAL A 111 -2.10 7.70 -0.04
C VAL A 111 -0.92 6.81 -0.40
N ALA A 112 -0.62 5.80 0.42
CA ALA A 112 0.60 5.01 0.32
C ALA A 112 0.43 3.59 0.89
N ALA A 113 1.46 2.76 0.69
CA ALA A 113 1.58 1.40 1.21
C ALA A 113 0.31 0.53 0.98
N PRO A 114 -0.13 0.37 -0.29
CA PRO A 114 -1.34 -0.37 -0.61
C PRO A 114 -1.17 -1.88 -0.39
N TRP A 115 -1.63 -2.40 0.74
CA TRP A 115 -1.67 -3.83 1.00
C TRP A 115 -2.95 -4.44 0.45
N VAL A 116 -2.83 -5.14 -0.69
CA VAL A 116 -3.97 -5.71 -1.41
C VAL A 116 -4.01 -7.23 -1.23
N TRP A 117 -5.21 -7.76 -0.98
CA TRP A 117 -5.47 -9.21 -0.99
C TRP A 117 -6.77 -9.53 -1.72
N ARG A 118 -6.92 -10.80 -2.09
CA ARG A 118 -8.15 -11.32 -2.68
C ARG A 118 -9.10 -11.74 -1.56
N GLU A 119 -10.34 -11.26 -1.62
CA GLU A 119 -11.43 -11.71 -0.76
C GLU A 119 -12.55 -12.23 -1.65
N LYS A 120 -12.65 -13.56 -1.79
CA LYS A 120 -13.63 -14.22 -2.68
C LYS A 120 -13.54 -13.68 -4.13
N ASP A 121 -14.59 -13.00 -4.58
CA ASP A 121 -14.78 -12.46 -5.92
C ASP A 121 -14.31 -11.01 -6.08
N ARG A 122 -13.81 -10.38 -5.01
CA ARG A 122 -13.31 -9.00 -5.02
C ARG A 122 -11.89 -8.89 -4.46
N TYR A 123 -11.30 -7.72 -4.65
CA TYR A 123 -10.07 -7.29 -4.00
C TYR A 123 -10.42 -6.39 -2.81
N ARG A 124 -9.61 -6.50 -1.76
CA ARG A 124 -9.59 -5.55 -0.65
C ARG A 124 -8.21 -4.93 -0.56
N MET A 125 -8.16 -3.68 -0.15
CA MET A 125 -6.93 -2.94 0.12
C MET A 125 -7.01 -2.34 1.51
N MET A 126 -5.93 -2.46 2.27
CA MET A 126 -5.64 -1.55 3.37
C MET A 126 -4.51 -0.63 2.90
N TYR A 127 -4.66 0.67 3.11
CA TYR A 127 -3.68 1.67 2.69
C TYR A 127 -3.49 2.72 3.77
N CYS A 128 -2.34 3.39 3.73
CA CYS A 128 -2.03 4.48 4.63
C CYS A 128 -2.42 5.83 4.01
N GLY A 129 -3.17 6.64 4.74
CA GLY A 129 -3.46 8.03 4.41
C GLY A 129 -2.63 8.99 5.26
N ILE A 130 -2.09 10.05 4.63
CA ILE A 130 -1.62 11.25 5.33
C ILE A 130 -2.57 12.37 4.96
N GLY A 131 -3.02 13.11 5.96
CA GLY A 131 -3.77 14.32 5.72
C GLY A 131 -3.63 15.34 6.83
N THR A 132 -4.26 16.48 6.62
CA THR A 132 -4.19 17.65 7.50
C THR A 132 -4.75 17.45 8.90
N ARG A 133 -5.52 16.38 9.14
CA ARG A 133 -6.05 16.06 10.47
C ARG A 133 -4.96 15.82 11.51
N TRP A 134 -3.89 15.11 11.12
CA TRP A 134 -2.80 14.74 12.02
C TRP A 134 -1.42 15.09 11.47
N GLY A 135 -1.27 15.19 10.14
CA GLY A 135 0.02 15.34 9.48
C GLY A 135 0.86 14.05 9.47
N PHE A 136 0.26 12.93 9.88
CA PHE A 136 0.91 11.62 10.00
C PHE A 136 0.01 10.50 9.46
N TYR A 137 0.57 9.30 9.32
CA TYR A 137 -0.15 8.16 8.77
C TYR A 137 -1.27 7.65 9.68
N SER A 138 -2.38 7.33 9.03
CA SER A 138 -3.46 6.48 9.54
C SER A 138 -3.85 5.45 8.48
N MET A 139 -4.61 4.42 8.84
CA MET A 139 -4.98 3.37 7.89
C MET A 139 -6.47 3.36 7.58
N SER A 140 -6.77 3.15 6.30
CA SER A 140 -8.13 3.07 5.77
C SER A 140 -8.24 1.87 4.81
N GLU A 141 -9.47 1.46 4.52
CA GLU A 141 -9.76 0.37 3.60
C GLU A 141 -10.41 0.83 2.30
N ALA A 142 -10.23 0.03 1.25
CA ALA A 142 -10.93 0.17 -0.02
C ALA A 142 -11.27 -1.21 -0.58
N VAL A 143 -12.30 -1.28 -1.43
CA VAL A 143 -12.70 -2.50 -2.13
C VAL A 143 -12.69 -2.28 -3.63
N SER A 144 -12.43 -3.34 -4.40
CA SER A 144 -12.42 -3.27 -5.85
C SER A 144 -12.87 -4.58 -6.47
N VAL A 145 -13.61 -4.52 -7.56
CA VAL A 145 -14.00 -5.71 -8.34
C VAL A 145 -12.91 -6.15 -9.30
N ASP A 146 -12.13 -5.22 -9.84
CA ASP A 146 -11.15 -5.43 -10.92
C ASP A 146 -9.70 -5.25 -10.45
N GLY A 147 -9.48 -4.68 -9.26
CA GLY A 147 -8.18 -4.34 -8.67
C GLY A 147 -7.55 -3.08 -9.26
N TYR A 148 -8.29 -2.28 -10.02
CA TYR A 148 -7.85 -1.02 -10.62
C TYR A 148 -8.70 0.15 -10.14
N THR A 149 -10.01 -0.05 -10.08
CA THR A 149 -10.99 0.95 -9.65
C THR A 149 -11.40 0.64 -8.23
N TRP A 150 -11.09 1.54 -7.31
CA TRP A 150 -11.24 1.32 -5.87
C TRP A 150 -12.35 2.20 -5.29
N ASP A 151 -13.31 1.55 -4.64
CA ASP A 151 -14.33 2.20 -3.82
C ASP A 151 -13.79 2.39 -2.40
N ARG A 152 -13.82 3.64 -1.93
CA ARG A 152 -13.37 4.09 -0.60
C ARG A 152 -14.52 4.57 0.28
N GLY A 153 -15.77 4.38 -0.16
CA GLY A 153 -16.95 4.89 0.54
C GLY A 153 -16.97 6.42 0.69
N GLU A 154 -17.91 6.88 1.52
CA GLU A 154 -18.06 8.30 1.85
C GLU A 154 -16.86 8.83 2.67
N PRO A 155 -16.56 10.14 2.62
CA PRO A 155 -15.53 10.77 3.42
C PRO A 155 -15.50 10.32 4.89
N GLU A 156 -14.32 9.95 5.37
CA GLU A 156 -14.06 9.57 6.77
C GLU A 156 -14.76 8.28 7.27
N THR A 157 -15.50 7.56 6.42
CA THR A 157 -16.24 6.34 6.80
C THR A 157 -15.43 5.06 6.70
N ASN A 158 -14.35 5.06 5.92
CA ASN A 158 -13.55 3.88 5.61
C ASN A 158 -12.28 3.74 6.48
N ARG A 159 -12.19 4.48 7.58
CA ARG A 159 -11.03 4.44 8.48
C ARG A 159 -11.00 3.12 9.24
N SER A 160 -9.88 2.40 9.16
CA SER A 160 -9.72 1.09 9.80
C SER A 160 -8.92 1.16 11.09
N LEU A 161 -7.82 1.93 11.13
CA LEU A 161 -7.01 2.12 12.33
C LEU A 161 -6.47 3.54 12.38
N ALA A 162 -6.58 4.17 13.54
CA ALA A 162 -6.07 5.50 13.82
C ALA A 162 -5.06 5.46 14.97
N PRO A 163 -4.16 6.46 15.04
CA PRO A 163 -3.31 6.64 16.21
C PRO A 163 -4.16 6.75 17.48
N ASP A 164 -3.74 6.06 18.55
CA ASP A 164 -4.37 6.15 19.87
C ASP A 164 -3.53 7.05 20.80
N PRO A 165 -3.99 8.27 21.14
CA PRO A 165 -3.27 9.16 22.03
C PRO A 165 -2.98 8.58 23.42
N GLN A 166 -3.74 7.56 23.85
CA GLN A 166 -3.52 6.89 25.13
C GLN A 166 -2.37 5.88 25.08
N ASN A 167 -1.97 5.44 23.87
CA ASN A 167 -0.96 4.43 23.68
C ASN A 167 0.34 5.03 23.13
N GLN A 168 1.32 5.28 24.00
CA GLN A 168 2.49 6.11 23.68
C GLN A 168 3.31 5.65 22.46
N TRP A 169 3.34 4.35 22.17
CA TRP A 169 4.14 3.83 21.06
C TRP A 169 3.48 4.08 19.69
N GLU A 170 2.16 4.27 19.62
CA GLU A 170 1.39 4.47 18.38
C GLU A 170 0.55 5.77 18.38
N SER A 171 0.81 6.65 19.34
CA SER A 171 -0.01 7.85 19.59
C SER A 171 0.01 8.91 18.49
N GLN A 172 0.93 8.83 17.53
CA GLN A 172 1.10 9.79 16.45
C GLN A 172 0.78 9.19 15.09
N MET A 173 1.13 7.93 14.84
CA MET A 173 0.90 7.25 13.56
C MET A 173 0.72 5.75 13.73
N VAL A 174 -0.02 5.19 12.77
CA VAL A 174 -0.12 3.75 12.51
C VAL A 174 0.04 3.54 11.00
N GLU A 175 0.96 2.67 10.59
CA GLU A 175 1.35 2.57 9.18
C GLU A 175 1.86 1.19 8.76
N TYR A 176 2.08 1.04 7.44
CA TYR A 176 2.67 -0.13 6.80
C TYR A 176 1.95 -1.44 7.14
N PRO A 177 0.67 -1.57 6.73
CA PRO A 177 -0.11 -2.76 7.01
C PRO A 177 0.54 -4.00 6.39
N SER A 178 0.54 -5.08 7.15
CA SER A 178 0.79 -6.44 6.67
C SER A 178 -0.29 -7.36 7.21
N ILE A 179 -1.13 -7.88 6.33
CA ILE A 179 -2.30 -8.69 6.71
C ILE A 179 -2.04 -10.15 6.40
N VAL A 180 -2.29 -10.99 7.40
CA VAL A 180 -2.27 -12.46 7.31
C VAL A 180 -3.68 -12.99 7.49
N ASP A 181 -4.13 -13.84 6.57
CA ASP A 181 -5.38 -14.58 6.70
C ASP A 181 -5.16 -15.84 7.55
N GLU A 182 -5.84 -15.92 8.69
CA GLU A 182 -5.79 -17.05 9.62
C GLU A 182 -7.09 -17.91 9.54
N GLY A 183 -7.84 -17.78 8.44
CA GLY A 183 -9.04 -18.53 8.07
C GLY A 183 -10.33 -18.04 8.74
N HIS A 184 -10.31 -17.86 10.06
CA HIS A 184 -11.44 -17.36 10.85
C HIS A 184 -11.26 -15.91 11.32
N GLN A 185 -10.07 -15.35 11.10
CA GLN A 185 -9.74 -13.97 11.40
C GLN A 185 -8.65 -13.47 10.45
N LEU A 186 -8.63 -12.15 10.26
CA LEU A 186 -7.49 -11.45 9.69
C LEU A 186 -6.62 -10.93 10.82
N ARG A 187 -5.31 -11.12 10.70
CA ARG A 187 -4.32 -10.50 11.59
C ARG A 187 -3.60 -9.40 10.83
N LEU A 188 -3.67 -8.19 11.35
CA LEU A 188 -2.89 -7.04 10.90
C LEU A 188 -1.62 -6.94 11.75
N PHE A 189 -0.47 -6.79 11.10
CA PHE A 189 0.74 -6.23 11.69
C PHE A 189 0.94 -4.81 11.16
N TYR A 190 1.40 -3.89 12.00
CA TYR A 190 1.60 -2.49 11.63
C TYR A 190 2.69 -1.85 12.49
N CYS A 191 3.29 -0.78 11.96
CA CYS A 191 4.30 0.01 12.66
C CYS A 191 3.65 1.14 13.48
N GLY A 192 4.24 1.43 14.64
CA GLY A 192 3.93 2.62 15.44
C GLY A 192 4.79 3.82 15.03
N ASN A 193 4.87 4.80 15.94
CA ASN A 193 5.51 6.09 15.74
C ASN A 193 6.91 6.05 15.10
N GLY A 194 7.13 7.00 14.18
CA GLY A 194 8.41 7.26 13.55
C GLY A 194 8.85 6.17 12.59
N TYR A 195 7.97 5.69 11.71
CA TYR A 195 8.33 4.68 10.70
C TYR A 195 8.75 3.35 11.34
N GLY A 196 8.10 3.00 12.46
CA GLY A 196 8.39 1.79 13.25
C GLY A 196 9.45 1.96 14.33
N ASN A 197 9.92 3.19 14.61
CA ASN A 197 10.92 3.46 15.66
C ASN A 197 10.47 3.01 17.06
N THR A 198 9.16 2.97 17.32
CA THR A 198 8.58 2.50 18.59
C THR A 198 8.10 1.05 18.57
N GLY A 199 8.30 0.33 17.46
CA GLY A 199 7.99 -1.10 17.34
C GLY A 199 6.83 -1.43 16.39
N ILE A 200 6.46 -2.70 16.42
CA ILE A 200 5.43 -3.32 15.58
C ILE A 200 4.33 -3.86 16.49
N GLY A 201 3.08 -3.49 16.20
CA GLY A 201 1.89 -4.00 16.88
C GLY A 201 1.10 -4.99 16.02
N THR A 202 0.03 -5.52 16.61
CA THR A 202 -0.92 -6.36 15.90
C THR A 202 -2.37 -6.07 16.31
N ALA A 203 -3.28 -6.21 15.36
CA ALA A 203 -4.71 -6.12 15.55
C ALA A 203 -5.39 -7.30 14.83
N THR A 204 -6.63 -7.62 15.20
CA THR A 204 -7.38 -8.72 14.59
C THR A 204 -8.77 -8.30 14.20
N ALA A 205 -9.31 -8.90 13.14
CA ALA A 205 -10.71 -8.77 12.74
C ALA A 205 -11.29 -10.17 12.49
N THR A 206 -12.38 -10.51 13.19
CA THR A 206 -13.07 -11.79 13.00
C THR A 206 -13.83 -11.78 11.67
N LEU A 207 -13.64 -12.82 10.86
CA LEU A 207 -14.42 -13.01 9.66
C LEU A 207 -15.70 -13.77 10.00
N PRO A 208 -16.85 -13.44 9.36
CA PRO A 208 -18.06 -14.24 9.51
C PRO A 208 -17.77 -15.69 9.12
N LEU A 209 -18.28 -16.66 9.90
CA LEU A 209 -18.17 -18.06 9.54
C LEU A 209 -18.85 -18.31 8.19
N PRO A 210 -18.29 -19.19 7.32
CA PRO A 210 -18.95 -19.55 6.07
C PRO A 210 -20.36 -20.11 6.36
N GLY A 211 -21.41 -19.39 5.96
CA GLY A 211 -22.80 -19.84 6.06
C GLY A 211 -23.63 -19.26 7.22
N ALA A 212 -23.15 -18.20 7.90
CA ALA A 212 -23.97 -17.38 8.81
C ALA A 212 -24.68 -16.23 8.09
#